data_AF-A0A6V8KS76-F1
#
_entry.id   AF-A0A6V8KS76-F1
#
_cell.length_a   1.000
_cell.length_b   1.000
_cell.length_c   1.000
_cell.angle_alpha   90.00
_cell.angle_beta   90.00
_cell.angle_gamma   90.00
#
_symmetry.space_group_name_H-M   'P 1'
#
loop_
_entity.id
_entity.type
_entity.pdbx_description
1 polymer ?
#
loop_
_entity_poly.entity_id
_entity_poly.type
_entity_poly.pdbx_seq_one_letter_code
_entity_poly.pdbx_strand_id
1 'polypeptide(L)'
;MAATAKSARAVALFIDEAWDAIVQGRYPQVVAAGERAVRAAEQLDDPALLVRALEVTEVGLLALGDSTGALARCTRILTLAEDAAIAPRLTGRAAQSVGQAYVDWVDAALNLTGIPWRDLFGVLDAADRWLVATGHTDWRAAVLHTRALVYRRLGDLPAAIAAAEESLAAYRPGIPGTSVSGHRISLADYLRYAGRGSESVPYYQAVLDDPDSSSHARALAHIGLAYCAMDTDHPDDRAAMRRHAATAVSLGEHLGEDMMCVALDVSAEAYRQCADLDTAWQTATHHLEVAARVGGHYRPYYATKTAVDIALDRGELDTARQLLADLDKHAAALDAAAGSTTRADDTAYRHRRLARLAADIS
;
A
#
# COMPACT_ATOMS: atom_id res chain seq x y z
N MET A 1 17.72 40.50 -5.16
CA MET A 1 16.26 40.27 -5.05
C MET A 1 15.63 39.68 -6.32
N ALA A 2 15.73 40.30 -7.49
CA ALA A 2 15.10 39.76 -8.71
C ALA A 2 15.67 38.40 -9.19
N ALA A 3 16.98 38.16 -9.02
CA ALA A 3 17.62 36.88 -9.36
C ALA A 3 17.20 35.76 -8.40
N THR A 4 17.23 36.00 -7.08
CA THR A 4 16.78 35.05 -6.05
C THR A 4 15.30 34.66 -6.23
N ALA A 5 14.43 35.61 -6.57
CA ALA A 5 13.03 35.34 -6.84
C ALA A 5 12.82 34.48 -8.11
N LYS A 6 13.63 34.70 -9.16
CA LYS A 6 13.62 33.85 -10.36
C LYS A 6 14.10 32.43 -10.06
N SER A 7 15.14 32.28 -9.23
CA SER A 7 15.64 30.97 -8.83
C SER A 7 14.67 30.21 -7.93
N ALA A 8 14.03 30.86 -6.96
CA ALA A 8 12.98 30.25 -6.13
C ALA A 8 11.79 29.78 -6.99
N ARG A 9 11.39 30.57 -8.00
CA ARG A 9 10.38 30.16 -8.97
C ARG A 9 10.81 28.96 -9.80
N ALA A 10 12.09 28.86 -10.17
CA ALA A 10 12.60 27.70 -10.90
C ALA A 10 12.53 26.40 -10.06
N VAL A 11 12.84 26.48 -8.77
CA VAL A 11 12.67 25.34 -7.84
C VAL A 11 11.21 24.92 -7.75
N ALA A 12 10.30 25.88 -7.58
CA ALA A 12 8.87 25.59 -7.53
C ALA A 12 8.38 24.89 -8.81
N LEU A 13 8.85 25.31 -9.99
CA LEU A 13 8.52 24.67 -11.25
C LEU A 13 9.01 23.22 -11.34
N PHE A 14 10.19 22.89 -10.79
CA PHE A 14 10.63 21.50 -10.74
C PHE A 14 9.80 20.64 -9.78
N ILE A 15 9.32 21.23 -8.68
CA ILE A 15 8.39 20.55 -7.76
C ILE A 15 7.05 20.30 -8.47
N ASP A 16 6.52 21.30 -9.18
CA ASP A 16 5.26 21.16 -9.93
C ASP A 16 5.40 20.12 -11.05
N GLU A 17 6.52 20.13 -11.80
CA GLU A 17 6.86 19.12 -12.80
C GLU A 17 6.85 17.70 -12.22
N ALA A 18 7.39 17.54 -11.00
CA ALA A 18 7.41 16.26 -10.32
C ALA A 18 6.00 15.80 -9.90
N TRP A 19 5.15 16.70 -9.38
CA TRP A 19 3.75 16.38 -9.06
C TRP A 19 2.93 16.03 -10.31
N ASP A 20 3.12 16.74 -11.42
CA ASP A 20 2.49 16.42 -12.70
C ASP A 20 2.91 15.03 -13.21
N ALA A 21 4.17 14.65 -13.00
CA ALA A 21 4.67 13.32 -13.32
C ALA A 21 4.10 12.23 -12.40
N ILE A 22 3.81 12.52 -11.13
CA ILE A 22 3.11 11.61 -10.20
C ILE A 22 1.70 11.32 -10.73
N VAL A 23 0.95 12.35 -11.13
CA VAL A 23 -0.41 12.18 -11.70
C VAL A 23 -0.39 11.30 -12.95
N GLN A 24 0.72 11.31 -13.69
CA GLN A 24 0.91 10.53 -14.91
C GLN A 24 1.60 9.17 -14.66
N GLY A 25 1.87 8.79 -13.41
CA GLY A 25 2.54 7.53 -13.05
C GLY A 25 3.99 7.42 -13.54
N ARG A 26 4.64 8.53 -13.89
CA ARG A 26 6.00 8.55 -14.46
C ARG A 26 7.05 8.70 -13.37
N TYR A 27 7.08 7.77 -12.42
CA TYR A 27 7.90 7.85 -11.20
C TYR A 27 9.42 8.08 -11.41
N PRO A 28 10.08 7.53 -12.44
CA PRO A 28 11.47 7.89 -12.73
C PRO A 28 11.67 9.38 -13.03
N GLN A 29 10.68 10.03 -13.66
CA GLN A 29 10.70 11.46 -13.95
C GLN A 29 10.42 12.30 -12.71
N VAL A 30 9.56 11.80 -11.81
CA VAL A 30 9.32 12.40 -10.48
C VAL A 30 10.63 12.54 -9.73
N VAL A 31 11.40 11.46 -9.61
CA VAL A 31 12.71 11.47 -8.94
C VAL A 31 13.67 12.42 -9.65
N ALA A 32 13.75 12.38 -10.98
CA ALA A 32 14.68 13.25 -11.72
C ALA A 32 14.35 14.75 -11.58
N ALA A 33 13.07 15.12 -11.57
CA ALA A 33 12.62 16.50 -11.33
C ALA A 33 12.81 16.92 -9.87
N GLY A 34 12.43 16.06 -8.92
CA GLY A 34 12.63 16.26 -7.49
C GLY A 34 14.11 16.48 -7.13
N GLU A 35 15.02 15.68 -7.68
CA GLU A 35 16.46 15.84 -7.44
C GLU A 35 17.03 17.15 -8.01
N ARG A 36 16.49 17.64 -9.14
CA ARG A 36 16.82 18.98 -9.64
C ARG A 36 16.31 20.05 -8.69
N ALA A 37 15.11 19.89 -8.15
CA ALA A 37 14.54 20.80 -7.16
C ALA A 37 15.37 20.83 -5.87
N VAL A 38 15.80 19.67 -5.35
CA VAL A 38 16.63 19.56 -4.14
C VAL A 38 17.94 20.31 -4.33
N ARG A 39 18.70 20.03 -5.40
CA ARG A 39 19.98 20.70 -5.68
C ARG A 39 19.82 22.21 -5.81
N ALA A 40 18.76 22.67 -6.46
CA ALA A 40 18.51 24.10 -6.63
C ALA A 40 18.03 24.77 -5.33
N ALA A 41 17.25 24.09 -4.49
CA ALA A 41 16.84 24.58 -3.18
C ALA A 41 18.02 24.73 -2.21
N GLU A 42 18.96 23.79 -2.22
CA GLU A 42 20.20 23.84 -1.42
C GLU A 42 21.03 25.09 -1.74
N GLN A 43 21.14 25.45 -3.02
CA GLN A 43 21.87 26.65 -3.44
C GLN A 43 21.20 27.96 -3.01
N LEU A 44 19.89 27.93 -2.72
CA LEU A 44 19.13 29.11 -2.31
C LEU A 44 19.07 29.31 -0.80
N ASP A 45 19.49 28.32 -0.02
CA ASP A 45 19.32 28.30 1.45
C ASP A 45 17.85 28.56 1.87
N ASP A 46 16.91 28.01 1.09
CA ASP A 46 15.47 28.06 1.37
C ASP A 46 14.99 26.71 1.89
N PRO A 47 14.91 26.52 3.23
CA PRO A 47 14.54 25.25 3.83
C PRO A 47 13.09 24.87 3.54
N ALA A 48 12.20 25.84 3.29
CA ALA A 48 10.81 25.53 2.96
C ALA A 48 10.70 24.92 1.55
N LEU A 49 11.46 25.42 0.58
CA LEU A 49 11.55 24.80 -0.73
C LEU A 49 12.31 23.47 -0.70
N LEU A 50 13.37 23.38 0.11
CA LEU A 50 14.15 22.15 0.24
C LEU A 50 13.29 21.00 0.79
N VAL A 51 12.55 21.23 1.87
CA VAL A 51 11.66 20.22 2.46
C VAL A 51 10.61 19.74 1.46
N ARG A 52 9.99 20.65 0.71
CA ARG A 52 9.01 20.30 -0.34
C ARG A 52 9.63 19.51 -1.50
N ALA A 53 10.86 19.85 -1.88
CA ALA A 53 11.60 19.12 -2.91
C ALA A 53 12.00 17.71 -2.44
N LEU A 54 12.35 17.57 -1.17
CA LEU A 54 12.63 16.28 -0.55
C LEU A 54 11.37 15.40 -0.51
N GLU A 55 10.21 15.94 -0.11
CA GLU A 55 8.91 15.25 -0.09
C GLU A 55 8.57 14.67 -1.47
N VAL A 56 8.57 15.48 -2.53
CA VAL A 56 8.19 14.96 -3.86
C VAL A 56 9.18 13.93 -4.41
N THR A 57 10.46 14.04 -4.04
CA THR A 57 11.48 13.04 -4.41
C THR A 57 11.23 11.73 -3.68
N GLU A 58 10.92 11.81 -2.40
CA GLU A 58 10.61 10.68 -1.53
C GLU A 58 9.43 9.86 -2.03
N VAL A 59 8.31 10.52 -2.36
CA VAL A 59 7.13 9.87 -2.97
C VAL A 59 7.51 9.11 -4.24
N GLY A 60 8.35 9.70 -5.10
CA GLY A 60 8.85 9.04 -6.30
C GLY A 60 9.71 7.81 -6.02
N LEU A 61 10.53 7.85 -4.97
CA LEU A 61 11.38 6.73 -4.55
C LEU A 61 10.55 5.58 -3.98
N LEU A 62 9.58 5.86 -3.12
CA LEU A 62 8.64 4.84 -2.63
C LEU A 62 7.90 4.15 -3.77
N ALA A 63 7.40 4.91 -4.74
CA ALA A 63 6.70 4.36 -5.90
C ALA A 63 7.60 3.47 -6.79
N LEU A 64 8.92 3.66 -6.74
CA LEU A 64 9.91 2.81 -7.42
C LEU A 64 10.41 1.65 -6.53
N GLY A 65 9.91 1.51 -5.31
CA GLY A 65 10.33 0.50 -4.35
C GLY A 65 11.67 0.80 -3.67
N ASP A 66 12.23 2.01 -3.83
CA ASP A 66 13.45 2.43 -3.13
C ASP A 66 13.10 3.00 -1.74
N SER A 67 12.68 2.11 -0.84
CA SER A 67 12.36 2.46 0.55
C SER A 67 13.58 2.99 1.31
N THR A 68 14.81 2.62 0.92
CA THR A 68 16.02 3.14 1.57
C THR A 68 16.25 4.60 1.20
N GLY A 69 16.14 4.93 -0.09
CA GLY A 69 16.22 6.29 -0.58
C GLY A 69 15.12 7.18 0.00
N ALA A 70 13.88 6.69 0.02
CA ALA A 70 12.75 7.39 0.64
C ALA A 70 13.00 7.70 2.12
N LEU A 71 13.40 6.69 2.90
CA LEU A 71 13.74 6.85 4.32
C LEU A 71 14.81 7.93 4.55
N ALA A 72 15.84 7.97 3.69
CA ALA A 72 16.88 8.99 3.78
C ALA A 72 16.34 10.42 3.55
N ARG A 73 15.37 10.59 2.64
CA ARG A 73 14.70 11.88 2.40
C ARG A 73 13.82 12.29 3.57
N CYS A 74 12.99 11.38 4.08
CA CYS A 74 12.19 11.64 5.28
C CYS A 74 13.08 12.04 6.45
N THR A 75 14.15 11.28 6.71
CA THR A 75 15.11 11.56 7.79
C THR A 75 15.68 12.97 7.65
N ARG A 76 16.06 13.38 6.44
CA ARG A 76 16.57 14.72 6.19
C ARG A 76 15.52 15.81 6.46
N ILE A 77 14.27 15.60 6.08
CA ILE A 77 13.16 16.52 6.40
C ILE A 77 13.01 16.66 7.92
N LEU A 78 12.99 15.55 8.65
CA LEU A 78 12.83 15.54 10.10
C LEU A 78 14.01 16.22 10.81
N THR A 79 15.25 16.01 10.36
CA THR A 79 16.42 16.74 10.88
C THR A 79 16.30 18.25 10.68
N LEU A 80 15.80 18.72 9.52
CA LEU A 80 15.55 20.15 9.28
C LEU A 80 14.47 20.72 10.21
N ALA A 81 13.48 19.90 10.60
CA ALA A 81 12.43 20.29 11.52
C ALA A 81 12.88 20.33 12.99
N GLU A 82 13.95 19.61 13.35
CA GLU A 82 14.55 19.60 14.68
C GLU A 82 15.58 20.73 14.88
N ASP A 83 16.13 21.28 13.79
CA ASP A 83 17.07 22.40 13.85
C ASP A 83 16.36 23.69 14.30
N ALA A 84 16.78 24.22 15.46
CA ALA A 84 16.17 25.40 16.07
C ALA A 84 16.25 26.69 15.22
N ALA A 85 17.24 26.80 14.32
CA ALA A 85 17.37 27.94 13.41
C ALA A 85 16.47 27.79 12.16
N ILE A 86 16.14 26.56 11.79
CA ILE A 86 15.36 26.25 10.58
C ILE A 86 13.87 26.08 10.90
N ALA A 87 13.53 25.38 11.98
CA ALA A 87 12.17 25.00 12.34
C ALA A 87 11.15 26.16 12.28
N PRO A 88 11.44 27.39 12.77
CA PRO A 88 10.49 28.51 12.69
C PRO A 88 10.17 28.96 11.26
N ARG A 89 10.99 28.58 10.27
CA ARG A 89 10.81 28.91 8.84
C ARG A 89 9.94 27.90 8.11
N LEU A 90 9.72 26.71 8.68
CA LEU A 90 8.94 25.63 8.07
C LEU A 90 7.44 25.82 8.37
N THR A 91 6.78 26.67 7.58
CA THR A 91 5.36 27.01 7.74
C THR A 91 4.54 26.62 6.52
N GLY A 92 3.21 26.63 6.64
CA GLY A 92 2.29 26.35 5.53
C GLY A 92 2.57 24.99 4.89
N ARG A 93 2.81 24.96 3.57
CA ARG A 93 3.08 23.69 2.87
C ARG A 93 4.33 22.98 3.35
N ALA A 94 5.36 23.70 3.80
CA ALA A 94 6.57 23.06 4.33
C ALA A 94 6.29 22.33 5.65
N ALA A 95 5.42 22.89 6.52
CA ALA A 95 4.96 22.20 7.72
C ALA A 95 4.16 20.93 7.37
N GLN A 96 3.30 20.99 6.34
CA GLN A 96 2.58 19.82 5.85
C GLN A 96 3.53 18.71 5.38
N SER A 97 4.58 19.06 4.63
CA SER A 97 5.63 18.13 4.22
C SER A 97 6.37 17.49 5.41
N VAL A 98 6.59 18.24 6.51
CA VAL A 98 7.18 17.68 7.75
C VAL A 98 6.23 16.69 8.41
N GLY A 99 4.96 17.05 8.56
CA GLY A 99 3.95 16.16 9.14
C GLY A 99 3.80 14.87 8.32
N GLN A 100 3.81 14.98 6.99
CA GLN A 100 3.78 13.86 6.05
C GLN A 100 5.05 13.00 6.17
N ALA A 101 6.23 13.62 6.28
CA ALA A 101 7.50 12.90 6.40
C ALA A 101 7.58 11.98 7.62
N TYR A 102 6.92 12.30 8.74
CA TYR A 102 6.85 11.37 9.89
C TYR A 102 6.11 10.07 9.54
N VAL A 103 5.02 10.17 8.78
CA VAL A 103 4.22 9.02 8.36
C VAL A 103 4.95 8.23 7.30
N ASP A 104 5.51 8.89 6.30
CA ASP A 104 6.21 8.23 5.19
C ASP A 104 7.53 7.60 5.64
N TRP A 105 8.20 8.18 6.65
CA TRP A 105 9.36 7.55 7.27
C TRP A 105 9.00 6.17 7.82
N VAL A 106 7.86 6.06 8.50
CA VAL A 106 7.39 4.80 9.09
C VAL A 106 6.96 3.83 7.99
N ASP A 107 6.27 4.29 6.95
CA ASP A 107 5.88 3.43 5.83
C ASP A 107 7.09 2.89 5.05
N ALA A 108 8.09 3.75 4.79
CA ALA A 108 9.36 3.34 4.21
C ALA A 108 10.07 2.30 5.09
N ALA A 109 10.14 2.54 6.41
CA ALA A 109 10.80 1.67 7.36
C ALA A 109 10.13 0.29 7.49
N LEU A 110 8.79 0.20 7.33
CA LEU A 110 8.06 -1.07 7.34
C LEU A 110 8.50 -2.03 6.22
N ASN A 111 9.09 -1.49 5.15
CA ASN A 111 9.58 -2.26 4.00
C ASN A 111 11.07 -2.63 4.12
N LEU A 112 11.74 -2.30 5.23
CA LEU A 112 13.16 -2.57 5.46
C LEU A 112 13.36 -3.62 6.57
N THR A 113 14.32 -4.54 6.38
CA THR A 113 14.63 -5.61 7.35
C THR A 113 15.44 -5.17 8.56
N GLY A 114 16.05 -3.98 8.50
CA GLY A 114 16.97 -3.50 9.52
C GLY A 114 16.32 -2.77 10.70
N ILE A 115 15.01 -2.51 10.65
CA ILE A 115 14.31 -1.71 11.66
C ILE A 115 13.21 -2.56 12.30
N PRO A 116 13.31 -2.86 13.61
CA PRO A 116 12.24 -3.55 14.31
C PRO A 116 10.94 -2.74 14.27
N TRP A 117 9.85 -3.36 13.82
CA TRP A 117 8.56 -2.65 13.67
C TRP A 117 8.02 -2.05 14.97
N ARG A 118 8.38 -2.61 16.13
CA ARG A 118 8.02 -2.05 17.44
C ARG A 118 8.66 -0.68 17.70
N ASP A 119 9.85 -0.44 17.16
CA ASP A 119 10.57 0.83 17.37
C ASP A 119 9.93 1.98 16.58
N LEU A 120 9.13 1.66 15.56
CA LEU A 120 8.41 2.66 14.74
C LEU A 120 7.40 3.47 15.56
N PHE A 121 6.88 2.93 16.67
CA PHE A 121 6.03 3.69 17.58
C PHE A 121 6.75 4.90 18.19
N GLY A 122 8.08 4.83 18.38
CA GLY A 122 8.85 5.96 18.88
C GLY A 122 8.84 7.16 17.92
N VAL A 123 8.83 6.90 16.61
CA VAL A 123 8.72 7.93 15.56
C VAL A 123 7.31 8.52 15.53
N LEU A 124 6.27 7.68 15.66
CA LEU A 124 4.89 8.15 15.72
C LEU A 124 4.62 8.97 16.99
N ASP A 125 5.19 8.59 18.13
CA ASP A 125 5.11 9.37 19.37
C ASP A 125 5.86 10.71 19.23
N ALA A 126 6.96 10.74 18.47
CA ALA A 126 7.65 11.99 18.14
C ALA A 126 6.81 12.88 17.22
N ALA A 127 6.11 12.30 16.24
CA ALA A 127 5.16 13.00 15.39
C ALA A 127 4.03 13.64 16.22
N ASP A 128 3.41 12.89 17.14
CA ASP A 128 2.38 13.40 18.05
C ASP A 128 2.90 14.60 18.87
N ARG A 129 4.12 14.51 19.42
CA ARG A 129 4.74 15.64 20.15
C ARG A 129 4.99 16.86 19.26
N TRP A 130 5.47 16.63 18.04
CA TRP A 130 5.73 17.70 17.08
C TRP A 130 4.42 18.43 16.72
N LEU A 131 3.36 17.68 16.38
CA LEU A 131 2.05 18.24 16.06
C LEU A 131 1.48 19.11 17.19
N VAL A 132 1.66 18.68 18.45
CA VAL A 132 1.26 19.50 19.61
C VAL A 132 2.09 20.77 19.70
N ALA A 133 3.42 20.66 19.57
CA ALA A 133 4.33 21.80 19.69
C ALA A 133 4.13 22.86 18.59
N THR A 134 3.71 22.44 17.39
CA THR A 134 3.49 23.34 16.24
C THR A 134 2.03 23.75 16.05
N GLY A 135 1.11 23.28 16.90
CA GLY A 135 -0.32 23.63 16.81
C GLY A 135 -1.06 22.95 15.65
N HIS A 136 -0.61 21.77 15.21
CA HIS A 136 -1.15 20.98 14.11
C HIS A 136 -1.85 19.69 14.59
N THR A 137 -2.47 19.73 15.77
CA THR A 137 -3.15 18.56 16.38
C THR A 137 -4.28 17.98 15.51
N ASP A 138 -4.82 18.78 14.59
CA ASP A 138 -5.81 18.38 13.59
C ASP A 138 -5.26 17.40 12.54
N TRP A 139 -3.94 17.29 12.38
CA TRP A 139 -3.30 16.36 11.43
C TRP A 139 -3.08 14.96 12.02
N ARG A 140 -3.44 14.76 13.30
CA ARG A 140 -3.20 13.52 14.05
C ARG A 140 -3.85 12.28 13.42
N ALA A 141 -4.87 12.46 12.59
CA ALA A 141 -5.52 11.35 11.87
C ALA A 141 -4.53 10.50 11.06
N ALA A 142 -3.56 11.14 10.38
CA ALA A 142 -2.55 10.43 9.58
C ALA A 142 -1.59 9.62 10.47
N VAL A 143 -1.15 10.18 11.60
CA VAL A 143 -0.29 9.48 12.57
C VAL A 143 -1.02 8.25 13.13
N LEU A 144 -2.29 8.38 13.48
CA LEU A 144 -3.12 7.29 13.98
C LEU A 144 -3.35 6.20 12.92
N HIS A 145 -3.53 6.59 11.66
CA HIS A 145 -3.66 5.65 10.54
C HIS A 145 -2.41 4.79 10.40
N THR A 146 -1.24 5.41 10.41
CA THR A 146 0.05 4.72 10.32
C THR A 146 0.32 3.87 11.55
N ARG A 147 -0.09 4.33 12.74
CA ARG A 147 -0.06 3.53 13.98
C ARG A 147 -0.87 2.24 13.82
N ALA A 148 -2.06 2.34 13.24
CA ALA A 148 -2.90 1.19 12.95
C ALA A 148 -2.24 0.20 11.97
N LEU A 149 -1.56 0.71 10.94
CA LEU A 149 -0.78 -0.10 10.00
C LEU A 149 0.36 -0.86 10.70
N VAL A 150 1.09 -0.23 11.62
CA VAL A 150 2.16 -0.87 12.40
C VAL A 150 1.59 -1.99 13.30
N TYR A 151 0.48 -1.74 14.01
CA TYR A 151 -0.18 -2.78 14.81
C TYR A 151 -0.61 -3.97 13.96
N ARG A 152 -1.20 -3.72 12.78
CA ARG A 152 -1.58 -4.79 11.84
C ARG A 152 -0.37 -5.60 11.42
N ARG A 153 0.75 -4.96 11.07
CA ARG A 153 2.00 -5.63 10.68
C ARG A 153 2.51 -6.54 11.80
N LEU A 154 2.41 -6.09 13.06
CA LEU A 154 2.74 -6.88 14.24
C LEU A 154 1.73 -8.00 14.57
N GLY A 155 0.61 -8.09 13.84
CA GLY A 155 -0.45 -9.07 14.09
C GLY A 155 -1.42 -8.69 15.21
N ASP A 156 -1.31 -7.47 15.77
CA ASP A 156 -2.21 -6.97 16.82
C ASP A 156 -3.45 -6.31 16.19
N LEU A 157 -4.37 -7.14 15.69
CA LEU A 157 -5.60 -6.67 15.05
C LEU A 157 -6.51 -5.84 15.98
N PRO A 158 -6.71 -6.19 17.27
CA PRO A 158 -7.48 -5.34 18.17
C PRO A 158 -6.92 -3.91 18.30
N ALA A 159 -5.61 -3.77 18.48
CA ALA A 159 -4.98 -2.45 18.56
C ALA A 159 -5.02 -1.71 17.21
N ALA A 160 -4.87 -2.42 16.10
CA ALA A 160 -5.01 -1.84 14.76
C ALA A 160 -6.41 -1.27 14.52
N ILE A 161 -7.46 -2.00 14.88
CA ILE A 161 -8.84 -1.55 14.75
C ILE A 161 -9.09 -0.30 15.61
N ALA A 162 -8.70 -0.33 16.88
CA ALA A 162 -8.90 0.82 17.77
C ALA A 162 -8.19 2.10 17.26
N ALA A 163 -6.95 1.97 16.77
CA ALA A 163 -6.21 3.08 16.17
C ALA A 163 -6.84 3.58 14.85
N ALA A 164 -7.36 2.67 14.01
CA ALA A 164 -8.04 3.03 12.77
C ALA A 164 -9.40 3.72 13.01
N GLU A 165 -10.14 3.32 14.05
CA GLU A 165 -11.36 4.00 14.50
C GLU A 165 -11.06 5.43 14.99
N GLU A 166 -10.04 5.59 15.86
CA GLU A 166 -9.62 6.92 16.34
C GLU A 166 -9.15 7.80 15.16
N SER A 167 -8.39 7.21 14.22
CA SER A 167 -7.91 7.87 13.01
C SER A 167 -9.06 8.41 12.16
N LEU A 168 -10.07 7.57 11.87
CA LEU A 168 -11.24 7.97 11.08
C LEU A 168 -12.07 9.04 11.80
N ALA A 169 -12.21 8.96 13.12
CA ALA A 169 -12.92 9.97 13.92
C ALA A 169 -12.17 11.33 13.96
N ALA A 170 -10.85 11.28 13.95
CA ALA A 170 -9.99 12.46 13.94
C ALA A 170 -9.88 13.13 12.56
N TYR A 171 -10.20 12.42 11.47
CA TYR A 171 -10.03 12.91 10.10
C TYR A 171 -10.72 14.26 9.85
N ARG A 172 -10.03 15.15 9.14
CA ARG A 172 -10.57 16.42 8.64
C ARG A 172 -10.14 16.61 7.17
N PRO A 173 -11.00 17.16 6.29
CA PRO A 173 -10.60 17.43 4.91
C PRO A 173 -9.42 18.42 4.83
N GLY A 174 -8.51 18.21 3.88
CA GLY A 174 -7.41 19.14 3.58
C GLY A 174 -6.20 19.06 4.52
N ILE A 175 -6.17 18.09 5.44
CA ILE A 175 -4.99 17.79 6.26
C ILE A 175 -4.02 16.85 5.51
N PRO A 176 -2.72 16.82 5.88
CA PRO A 176 -1.77 15.85 5.33
C PRO A 176 -2.17 14.39 5.61
N GLY A 177 -1.70 13.47 4.77
CA GLY A 177 -1.95 12.03 4.88
C GLY A 177 -3.01 11.51 3.92
N THR A 178 -3.67 10.44 4.35
CA THR A 178 -4.59 9.65 3.53
C THR A 178 -5.97 10.32 3.39
N SER A 179 -6.65 10.07 2.27
CA SER A 179 -8.04 10.51 2.07
C SER A 179 -9.01 9.78 3.00
N VAL A 180 -10.21 10.35 3.22
CA VAL A 180 -11.26 9.69 4.01
C VAL A 180 -11.54 8.25 3.55
N SER A 181 -11.50 8.01 2.23
CA SER A 181 -11.72 6.69 1.66
C SER A 181 -10.63 5.71 2.05
N GLY A 182 -9.37 6.15 2.12
CA GLY A 182 -8.28 5.28 2.58
C GLY A 182 -8.35 4.96 4.09
N HIS A 183 -8.83 5.88 4.92
CA HIS A 183 -9.14 5.58 6.33
C HIS A 183 -10.27 4.53 6.45
N ARG A 184 -11.35 4.69 5.69
CA ARG A 184 -12.47 3.74 5.65
C ARG A 184 -12.03 2.36 5.18
N ILE A 185 -11.27 2.28 4.08
CA ILE A 185 -10.74 1.03 3.54
C ILE A 185 -9.86 0.33 4.57
N SER A 186 -8.96 1.05 5.24
CA SER A 186 -8.06 0.43 6.22
C SER A 186 -8.81 -0.12 7.43
N LEU A 187 -9.76 0.62 7.98
CA LEU A 187 -10.60 0.12 9.07
C LEU A 187 -11.40 -1.10 8.63
N ALA A 188 -12.01 -1.05 7.44
CA ALA A 188 -12.75 -2.16 6.85
C ALA A 188 -11.86 -3.41 6.72
N ASP A 189 -10.66 -3.27 6.16
CA ASP A 189 -9.70 -4.35 6.04
C ASP A 189 -9.34 -4.96 7.39
N TYR A 190 -9.12 -4.14 8.42
CA TYR A 190 -8.73 -4.65 9.74
C TYR A 190 -9.88 -5.38 10.43
N LEU A 191 -11.11 -4.88 10.29
CA LEU A 191 -12.32 -5.56 10.74
C LEU A 191 -12.47 -6.92 10.03
N ARG A 192 -12.31 -6.95 8.71
CA ARG A 192 -12.37 -8.18 7.92
C ARG A 192 -11.29 -9.18 8.34
N TYR A 193 -10.03 -8.76 8.49
CA TYR A 193 -8.96 -9.63 8.97
C TYR A 193 -9.22 -10.20 10.37
N ALA A 194 -10.01 -9.49 11.20
CA ALA A 194 -10.45 -9.98 12.51
C ALA A 194 -11.71 -10.88 12.44
N GLY A 195 -12.15 -11.28 11.25
CA GLY A 195 -13.37 -12.08 11.05
C GLY A 195 -14.67 -11.30 11.23
N ARG A 196 -14.61 -9.96 11.30
CA ARG A 196 -15.77 -9.07 11.50
C ARG A 196 -16.27 -8.54 10.16
N GLY A 197 -16.45 -9.43 9.19
CA GLY A 197 -16.81 -9.08 7.80
C GLY A 197 -18.11 -8.26 7.69
N SER A 198 -19.12 -8.59 8.51
CA SER A 198 -20.39 -7.83 8.55
C SER A 198 -20.21 -6.38 8.99
N GLU A 199 -19.27 -6.11 9.90
CA GLU A 199 -18.94 -4.76 10.36
C GLU A 199 -18.05 -4.01 9.36
N SER A 200 -17.31 -4.74 8.53
CA SER A 200 -16.48 -4.16 7.46
C SER A 200 -17.31 -3.64 6.28
N VAL A 201 -18.39 -4.33 5.91
CA VAL A 201 -19.18 -4.01 4.69
C VAL A 201 -19.64 -2.55 4.62
N PRO A 202 -20.21 -1.94 5.69
CA PRO A 202 -20.66 -0.55 5.66
C PRO A 202 -19.55 0.45 5.30
N TYR A 203 -18.30 0.18 5.68
CA TYR A 203 -17.18 1.08 5.39
C TYR A 203 -16.76 1.03 3.93
N TYR A 204 -16.74 -0.15 3.30
CA TYR A 204 -16.52 -0.25 1.86
C TYR A 204 -17.68 0.36 1.07
N GLN A 205 -18.93 0.12 1.49
CA GLN A 205 -20.09 0.71 0.85
C GLN A 205 -20.05 2.24 0.94
N ALA A 206 -19.67 2.81 2.09
CA ALA A 206 -19.50 4.24 2.26
C ALA A 206 -18.42 4.84 1.34
N VAL A 207 -17.43 4.07 0.89
CA VAL A 207 -16.47 4.51 -0.13
C VAL A 207 -17.11 4.53 -1.53
N LEU A 208 -17.95 3.55 -1.85
CA LEU A 208 -18.66 3.50 -3.13
C LEU A 208 -19.74 4.57 -3.25
N ASP A 209 -20.44 4.86 -2.15
CA ASP A 209 -21.50 5.87 -2.07
C ASP A 209 -20.95 7.31 -2.10
N ASP A 210 -19.66 7.49 -1.83
CA ASP A 210 -18.98 8.78 -1.84
C ASP A 210 -18.65 9.21 -3.29
N PRO A 211 -19.24 10.30 -3.81
CA PRO A 211 -19.01 10.75 -5.18
C PRO A 211 -17.56 11.19 -5.39
N ASP A 212 -16.87 11.63 -4.34
CA ASP A 212 -15.50 12.16 -4.40
C ASP A 212 -14.44 11.04 -4.25
N SER A 213 -14.85 9.79 -4.00
CA SER A 213 -13.93 8.65 -3.98
C SER A 213 -13.28 8.43 -5.35
N SER A 214 -11.96 8.30 -5.35
CA SER A 214 -11.18 7.99 -6.55
C SER A 214 -11.52 6.60 -7.10
N SER A 215 -11.28 6.40 -8.40
CA SER A 215 -11.43 5.08 -9.03
C SER A 215 -10.58 4.00 -8.35
N HIS A 216 -9.39 4.37 -7.84
CA HIS A 216 -8.54 3.48 -7.06
C HIS A 216 -9.20 3.05 -5.74
N ALA A 217 -9.75 4.00 -4.98
CA ALA A 217 -10.46 3.69 -3.75
C ALA A 217 -11.72 2.83 -4.00
N ARG A 218 -12.45 3.10 -5.09
CA ARG A 218 -13.62 2.28 -5.49
C ARG A 218 -13.22 0.86 -5.88
N ALA A 219 -12.10 0.67 -6.59
CA ALA A 219 -11.58 -0.65 -6.91
C ALA A 219 -11.25 -1.44 -5.65
N LEU A 220 -10.53 -0.82 -4.70
CA LEU A 220 -10.23 -1.41 -3.40
C LEU A 220 -11.49 -1.74 -2.59
N ALA A 221 -12.50 -0.87 -2.60
CA ALA A 221 -13.77 -1.13 -1.92
C ALA A 221 -14.51 -2.34 -2.53
N HIS A 222 -14.50 -2.50 -3.85
CA HIS A 222 -15.05 -3.68 -4.50
C HIS A 222 -14.27 -4.97 -4.19
N ILE A 223 -12.94 -4.90 -4.13
CA ILE A 223 -12.10 -6.01 -3.67
C ILE A 223 -12.47 -6.41 -2.24
N GLY A 224 -12.59 -5.43 -1.35
CA GLY A 224 -12.98 -5.64 0.04
C GLY A 224 -14.36 -6.29 0.19
N LEU A 225 -15.35 -5.81 -0.55
CA LEU A 225 -16.70 -6.39 -0.56
C LEU A 225 -16.72 -7.81 -1.14
N ALA A 226 -15.91 -8.10 -2.15
CA ALA A 226 -15.77 -9.45 -2.69
C ALA A 226 -15.20 -10.40 -1.63
N TYR A 227 -14.17 -10.00 -0.89
CA TYR A 227 -13.65 -10.79 0.23
C TYR A 227 -14.67 -10.94 1.38
N CYS A 228 -15.39 -9.88 1.76
CA CYS A 228 -16.44 -10.02 2.78
C CYS A 228 -17.51 -11.04 2.36
N ALA A 229 -17.86 -11.10 1.08
CA ALA A 229 -18.81 -12.07 0.54
C ALA A 229 -18.24 -13.50 0.45
N MET A 230 -16.92 -13.67 0.35
CA MET A 230 -16.25 -14.98 0.46
C MET A 230 -16.31 -15.50 1.89
N ASP A 231 -16.10 -14.62 2.88
CA ASP A 231 -15.96 -14.99 4.28
C ASP A 231 -17.28 -15.45 4.93
N THR A 232 -18.44 -15.19 4.31
CA THR A 232 -19.77 -15.57 4.84
C THR A 232 -20.23 -16.98 4.44
N ASP A 233 -19.60 -17.62 3.44
CA ASP A 233 -20.01 -18.91 2.81
C ASP A 233 -21.52 -19.06 2.60
N HIS A 234 -22.23 -17.96 2.33
CA HIS A 234 -23.66 -17.96 2.08
C HIS A 234 -23.94 -18.07 0.57
N PRO A 235 -24.78 -19.00 0.09
CA PRO A 235 -25.07 -19.15 -1.34
C PRO A 235 -25.53 -17.87 -2.03
N ASP A 236 -26.31 -17.04 -1.34
CA ASP A 236 -26.83 -15.76 -1.86
C ASP A 236 -25.73 -14.71 -2.07
N ASP A 237 -24.59 -14.84 -1.37
CA ASP A 237 -23.47 -13.92 -1.46
C ASP A 237 -22.56 -14.23 -2.66
N ARG A 238 -22.68 -15.41 -3.28
CA ARG A 238 -21.88 -15.81 -4.46
C ARG A 238 -22.07 -14.89 -5.65
N ALA A 239 -23.30 -14.44 -5.88
CA ALA A 239 -23.60 -13.48 -6.94
C ALA A 239 -23.00 -12.10 -6.64
N ALA A 240 -23.06 -11.65 -5.39
CA ALA A 240 -22.47 -10.40 -4.94
C ALA A 240 -20.93 -10.43 -5.05
N MET A 241 -20.31 -11.51 -4.57
CA MET A 241 -18.89 -11.78 -4.67
C MET A 241 -18.37 -11.66 -6.10
N ARG A 242 -18.99 -12.40 -7.04
CA ARG A 242 -18.62 -12.35 -8.47
C ARG A 242 -18.78 -10.95 -9.07
N ARG A 243 -19.90 -10.28 -8.77
CA ARG A 243 -20.16 -8.92 -9.26
C ARG A 243 -19.08 -7.96 -8.79
N HIS A 244 -18.77 -7.95 -7.50
CA HIS A 244 -17.76 -7.06 -6.94
C HIS A 244 -16.36 -7.36 -7.48
N ALA A 245 -15.98 -8.63 -7.58
CA ALA A 245 -14.69 -9.00 -8.17
C ALA A 245 -14.57 -8.59 -9.65
N ALA A 246 -15.64 -8.79 -10.44
CA ALA A 246 -15.65 -8.36 -11.85
C ALA A 246 -15.59 -6.82 -11.99
N THR A 247 -16.28 -6.07 -11.13
CA THR A 247 -16.19 -4.61 -11.13
C THR A 247 -14.79 -4.13 -10.75
N ALA A 248 -14.12 -4.79 -9.80
CA ALA A 248 -12.74 -4.48 -9.46
C ALA A 248 -11.79 -4.70 -10.65
N VAL A 249 -11.95 -5.78 -11.42
CA VAL A 249 -11.15 -6.03 -12.64
C VAL A 249 -11.38 -4.93 -13.67
N SER A 250 -12.63 -4.58 -13.96
CA SER A 250 -12.97 -3.52 -14.91
C SER A 250 -12.38 -2.16 -14.51
N LEU A 251 -12.37 -1.81 -13.23
CA LEU A 251 -11.68 -0.60 -12.76
C LEU A 251 -10.16 -0.74 -12.87
N GLY A 252 -9.62 -1.92 -12.55
CA GLY A 252 -8.18 -2.23 -12.59
C GLY A 252 -7.56 -2.03 -13.97
N GLU A 253 -8.29 -2.31 -15.06
CA GLU A 253 -7.86 -2.12 -16.45
C GLU A 253 -7.33 -0.71 -16.74
N HIS A 254 -7.81 0.30 -16.02
CA HIS A 254 -7.45 1.70 -16.22
C HIS A 254 -6.56 2.27 -15.12
N LEU A 255 -6.25 1.47 -14.09
CA LEU A 255 -5.51 1.91 -12.89
C LEU A 255 -4.07 1.40 -12.85
N GLY A 256 -3.66 0.63 -13.87
CA GLY A 256 -2.30 0.09 -14.00
C GLY A 256 -2.18 -1.37 -13.55
N GLU A 257 -1.06 -1.98 -13.91
CA GLU A 257 -0.83 -3.42 -13.75
C GLU A 257 -0.80 -3.88 -12.29
N ASP A 258 -0.34 -3.03 -11.37
CA ASP A 258 -0.31 -3.34 -9.94
C ASP A 258 -1.72 -3.51 -9.36
N MET A 259 -2.62 -2.57 -9.66
CA MET A 259 -4.02 -2.66 -9.25
C MET A 259 -4.71 -3.84 -9.93
N MET A 260 -4.41 -4.06 -11.21
CA MET A 260 -4.94 -5.19 -11.96
C MET A 260 -4.55 -6.53 -11.33
N CYS A 261 -3.32 -6.70 -10.82
CA CYS A 261 -2.93 -7.91 -10.09
C CYS A 261 -3.85 -8.18 -8.89
N VAL A 262 -4.10 -7.17 -8.05
CA VAL A 262 -4.98 -7.34 -6.87
C VAL A 262 -6.42 -7.70 -7.28
N ALA A 263 -6.93 -7.07 -8.35
CA ALA A 263 -8.27 -7.33 -8.85
C ALA A 263 -8.41 -8.74 -9.45
N LEU A 264 -7.41 -9.21 -10.19
CA LEU A 264 -7.39 -10.56 -10.75
C LEU A 264 -7.24 -11.63 -9.66
N ASP A 265 -6.49 -11.35 -8.59
CA ASP A 265 -6.37 -12.26 -7.44
C ASP A 265 -7.74 -12.56 -6.80
N VAL A 266 -8.47 -11.50 -6.42
CA VAL A 266 -9.81 -11.66 -5.82
C VAL A 266 -10.81 -12.26 -6.80
N SER A 267 -10.68 -11.98 -8.10
CA SER A 267 -11.56 -12.56 -9.12
C SER A 267 -11.31 -14.05 -9.33
N ALA A 268 -10.04 -14.47 -9.39
CA ALA A 268 -9.68 -15.88 -9.49
C ALA A 268 -10.21 -16.68 -8.29
N GLU A 269 -10.03 -16.16 -7.07
CA GLU A 269 -10.55 -16.79 -5.85
C GLU A 269 -12.09 -16.81 -5.81
N ALA A 270 -12.77 -15.75 -6.27
CA ALA A 270 -14.23 -15.73 -6.37
C ALA A 270 -14.78 -16.81 -7.31
N TYR A 271 -14.17 -16.99 -8.47
CA TYR A 271 -14.58 -18.06 -9.40
C TYR A 271 -14.28 -19.44 -8.82
N ARG A 272 -13.14 -19.60 -8.16
CA ARG A 272 -12.73 -20.82 -7.48
C ARG A 272 -13.72 -21.24 -6.39
N GLN A 273 -14.13 -20.34 -5.49
CA GLN A 273 -15.13 -20.63 -4.44
C GLN A 273 -16.52 -20.95 -5.00
N CYS A 274 -16.83 -20.40 -6.17
CA CYS A 274 -18.05 -20.76 -6.91
C CYS A 274 -17.94 -22.08 -7.70
N ALA A 275 -16.84 -22.83 -7.57
CA ALA A 275 -16.53 -24.06 -8.31
C ALA A 275 -16.51 -23.89 -9.84
N ASP A 276 -16.29 -22.67 -10.32
CA ASP A 276 -16.12 -22.33 -11.73
C ASP A 276 -14.63 -22.36 -12.06
N LEU A 277 -14.08 -23.57 -12.04
CA LEU A 277 -12.64 -23.80 -12.08
C LEU A 277 -12.01 -23.45 -13.43
N ASP A 278 -12.79 -23.45 -14.52
CA ASP A 278 -12.32 -23.03 -15.85
C ASP A 278 -12.12 -21.52 -15.91
N THR A 279 -13.11 -20.75 -15.44
CA THR A 279 -12.99 -19.29 -15.39
C THR A 279 -11.94 -18.87 -14.37
N ALA A 280 -11.86 -19.55 -13.21
CA ALA A 280 -10.81 -19.31 -12.22
C ALA A 280 -9.41 -19.51 -12.84
N TRP A 281 -9.21 -20.58 -13.61
CA TRP A 281 -7.93 -20.85 -14.26
C TRP A 281 -7.56 -19.81 -15.33
N GLN A 282 -8.54 -19.39 -16.14
CA GLN A 282 -8.34 -18.31 -17.12
C GLN A 282 -7.92 -17.01 -16.43
N THR A 283 -8.62 -16.62 -15.35
CA THR A 283 -8.31 -15.43 -14.57
C THR A 283 -6.95 -15.53 -13.88
N ALA A 284 -6.59 -16.69 -13.32
CA ALA A 284 -5.28 -16.91 -12.69
C ALA A 284 -4.13 -16.88 -13.71
N THR A 285 -4.35 -17.39 -14.92
CA THR A 285 -3.37 -17.31 -16.01
C THR A 285 -3.14 -15.85 -16.42
N HIS A 286 -4.21 -15.07 -16.57
CA HIS A 286 -4.09 -13.63 -16.82
C HIS A 286 -3.37 -12.91 -15.66
N HIS A 287 -3.66 -13.29 -14.41
CA HIS A 287 -2.96 -12.75 -13.23
C HIS A 287 -1.45 -13.01 -13.30
N LEU A 288 -1.02 -14.24 -13.66
CA LEU A 288 0.40 -14.58 -13.84
C LEU A 288 1.06 -13.69 -14.91
N GLU A 289 0.40 -13.45 -16.03
CA GLU A 289 0.92 -12.61 -17.11
C GLU A 289 1.09 -11.15 -16.69
N VAL A 290 0.10 -10.59 -15.98
CA VAL A 290 0.18 -9.21 -15.45
C VAL A 290 1.27 -9.12 -14.39
N ALA A 291 1.32 -10.07 -13.45
CA ALA A 291 2.32 -10.09 -12.38
C ALA A 291 3.75 -10.19 -12.92
N ALA A 292 3.97 -10.93 -14.01
CA ALA A 292 5.25 -11.02 -14.68
C ALA A 292 5.72 -9.68 -15.28
N ARG A 293 4.78 -8.84 -15.76
CA ARG A 293 5.09 -7.49 -16.30
C ARG A 293 5.39 -6.48 -15.20
N VAL A 294 4.71 -6.57 -14.06
CA VAL A 294 5.03 -5.77 -12.86
C VAL A 294 6.43 -6.11 -12.34
N GLY A 295 6.78 -7.41 -12.34
CA GLY A 295 8.09 -7.89 -11.92
C GLY A 295 8.27 -8.01 -10.40
N GLY A 296 9.52 -8.19 -9.96
CA GLY A 296 9.87 -8.47 -8.57
C GLY A 296 9.43 -9.88 -8.11
N HIS A 297 9.37 -10.10 -6.79
CA HIS A 297 8.88 -11.38 -6.23
C HIS A 297 7.50 -11.29 -5.59
N TYR A 298 7.02 -10.10 -5.21
CA TYR A 298 5.77 -9.94 -4.47
C TYR A 298 4.53 -10.28 -5.30
N ARG A 299 4.31 -9.60 -6.43
CA ARG A 299 3.15 -9.88 -7.30
C ARG A 299 3.18 -11.29 -7.88
N PRO A 300 4.32 -11.78 -8.42
CA PRO A 300 4.41 -13.16 -8.88
C PRO A 300 4.13 -14.19 -7.79
N TYR A 301 4.57 -13.99 -6.54
CA TYR A 301 4.26 -14.92 -5.45
C TYR A 301 2.76 -15.16 -5.31
N TYR A 302 1.96 -14.09 -5.21
CA TYR A 302 0.51 -14.22 -5.02
C TYR A 302 -0.19 -14.77 -6.26
N ALA A 303 0.23 -14.36 -7.47
CA ALA A 303 -0.30 -14.91 -8.71
C ALA A 303 -0.04 -16.42 -8.84
N THR A 304 1.20 -16.86 -8.57
CA THR A 304 1.57 -18.28 -8.59
C THR A 304 0.87 -19.07 -7.50
N LYS A 305 0.76 -18.51 -6.28
CA LYS A 305 0.01 -19.13 -5.18
C LYS A 305 -1.43 -19.44 -5.58
N THR A 306 -2.13 -18.45 -6.14
CA THR A 306 -3.52 -18.60 -6.57
C THR A 306 -3.64 -19.60 -7.72
N ALA A 307 -2.72 -19.58 -8.69
CA ALA A 307 -2.70 -20.57 -9.78
C ALA A 307 -2.42 -21.99 -9.30
N VAL A 308 -1.50 -22.20 -8.35
CA VAL A 308 -1.24 -23.51 -7.73
C VAL A 308 -2.50 -24.04 -7.09
N ASP A 309 -3.17 -23.21 -6.30
CA ASP A 309 -4.36 -23.62 -5.57
C ASP A 309 -5.49 -24.05 -6.52
N ILE A 310 -5.69 -23.33 -7.62
CA ILE A 310 -6.68 -23.68 -8.66
C ILE A 310 -6.27 -24.93 -9.43
N ALA A 311 -4.99 -25.09 -9.80
CA ALA A 311 -4.50 -26.30 -10.47
C ALA A 311 -4.71 -27.55 -9.60
N LEU A 312 -4.48 -27.44 -8.28
CA LEU A 312 -4.76 -28.52 -7.33
C LEU A 312 -6.26 -28.84 -7.24
N ASP A 313 -7.14 -27.84 -7.25
CA ASP A 313 -8.60 -28.04 -7.25
C ASP A 313 -9.09 -28.72 -8.55
N ARG A 314 -8.43 -28.44 -9.68
CA ARG A 314 -8.70 -29.06 -10.99
C ARG A 314 -8.11 -30.46 -11.14
N GLY A 315 -7.29 -30.92 -10.19
CA GLY A 315 -6.56 -32.19 -10.29
C GLY A 315 -5.40 -32.19 -11.29
N GLU A 316 -4.95 -31.02 -11.74
CA GLU A 316 -3.85 -30.86 -12.69
C GLU A 316 -2.49 -30.93 -11.97
N LEU A 317 -2.14 -32.12 -11.48
CA LEU A 317 -1.02 -32.30 -10.53
C LEU A 317 0.35 -31.95 -11.12
N ASP A 318 0.57 -32.18 -12.41
CA ASP A 318 1.83 -31.81 -13.08
C ASP A 318 1.99 -30.30 -13.20
N THR A 319 0.92 -29.61 -13.59
CA THR A 319 0.86 -28.14 -13.61
C THR A 319 1.10 -27.57 -12.22
N ALA A 320 0.43 -28.11 -11.19
CA ALA A 320 0.61 -27.67 -9.81
C ALA A 320 2.06 -27.87 -9.33
N ARG A 321 2.72 -28.98 -9.71
CA ARG A 321 4.12 -29.24 -9.36
C ARG A 321 5.07 -28.23 -9.99
N GLN A 322 4.85 -27.87 -11.25
CA GLN A 322 5.67 -26.88 -11.93
C GLN A 322 5.51 -25.49 -11.29
N LEU A 323 4.27 -25.06 -11.05
CA LEU A 323 3.99 -23.78 -10.41
C LEU A 323 4.53 -23.72 -8.97
N LEU A 324 4.49 -24.84 -8.23
CA LEU A 324 5.07 -24.89 -6.88
C LEU A 324 6.57 -24.63 -6.85
N ALA A 325 7.31 -25.12 -7.84
CA ALA A 325 8.75 -24.85 -7.93
C ALA A 325 9.05 -23.36 -8.16
N ASP A 326 8.18 -22.64 -8.86
CA ASP A 326 8.30 -21.19 -9.01
C ASP A 326 7.84 -20.46 -7.74
N LEU A 327 6.77 -20.95 -7.09
CA LEU A 327 6.30 -20.41 -5.82
C LEU A 327 7.39 -20.48 -4.74
N ASP A 328 8.12 -21.60 -4.65
CA ASP A 328 9.24 -21.78 -3.72
C ASP A 328 10.32 -20.70 -3.90
N LYS A 329 10.65 -20.34 -5.15
CA LYS A 329 11.65 -19.29 -5.45
C LYS A 329 11.17 -17.92 -4.97
N HIS A 330 9.91 -17.58 -5.22
CA HIS A 330 9.35 -16.31 -4.78
C HIS A 330 9.19 -16.25 -3.25
N ALA A 331 8.76 -17.35 -2.63
CA ALA A 331 8.64 -17.47 -1.18
C ALA A 331 9.99 -17.23 -0.50
N ALA A 332 11.04 -17.94 -0.94
CA ALA A 332 12.39 -17.83 -0.38
C ALA A 332 12.95 -16.40 -0.50
N ALA A 333 12.76 -15.74 -1.66
CA ALA A 333 13.21 -14.37 -1.84
C ALA A 333 12.50 -13.38 -0.89
N LEU A 334 11.17 -13.51 -0.74
CA LEU A 334 10.37 -12.64 0.11
C LEU A 334 10.63 -12.87 1.61
N ASP A 335 10.83 -14.12 2.00
CA ASP A 335 11.10 -14.49 3.40
C ASP A 335 12.51 -14.09 3.83
N ALA A 336 13.51 -14.25 2.96
CA ALA A 336 14.85 -13.70 3.18
C ALA A 336 14.80 -12.16 3.33
N ALA A 337 14.01 -11.49 2.48
CA ALA A 337 13.78 -10.06 2.56
C ALA A 337 12.87 -9.62 3.71
N ALA A 338 12.28 -10.52 4.48
CA ALA A 338 11.43 -10.20 5.63
C ALA A 338 12.01 -10.71 6.97
N GLY A 339 13.10 -11.50 6.94
CA GLY A 339 13.60 -12.20 8.13
C GLY A 339 12.55 -13.16 8.72
N SER A 340 11.73 -13.78 7.87
CA SER A 340 10.56 -14.58 8.24
C SER A 340 10.59 -15.94 7.52
N THR A 341 9.72 -16.88 7.91
CA THR A 341 9.48 -18.15 7.20
C THR A 341 8.01 -18.33 6.78
N THR A 342 7.19 -17.29 6.94
CA THR A 342 5.74 -17.39 6.77
C THR A 342 5.34 -17.87 5.39
N ARG A 343 6.03 -17.45 4.32
CA ARG A 343 5.68 -17.83 2.94
C ARG A 343 6.22 -19.21 2.57
N ALA A 344 7.38 -19.58 3.11
CA ALA A 344 7.89 -20.93 3.01
C ALA A 344 6.94 -21.93 3.67
N ASP A 345 6.40 -21.61 4.86
CA ASP A 345 5.43 -22.45 5.55
C ASP A 345 4.11 -22.59 4.78
N ASP A 346 3.62 -21.49 4.20
CA ASP A 346 2.44 -21.45 3.31
C ASP A 346 2.66 -22.29 2.03
N THR A 347 3.86 -22.25 1.46
CA THR A 347 4.22 -23.06 0.28
C THR A 347 4.35 -24.55 0.65
N ALA A 348 4.94 -24.86 1.80
CA ALA A 348 5.05 -26.23 2.31
C ALA A 348 3.68 -26.87 2.56
N TYR A 349 2.68 -26.09 2.97
CA TYR A 349 1.29 -26.57 3.06
C TYR A 349 0.76 -27.08 1.71
N ARG A 350 1.05 -26.38 0.62
CA ARG A 350 0.63 -26.77 -0.74
C ARG A 350 1.37 -27.98 -1.27
N HIS A 351 2.67 -28.11 -0.98
CA HIS A 351 3.42 -29.34 -1.26
C HIS A 351 2.79 -30.56 -0.56
N ARG A 352 2.41 -30.43 0.71
CA ARG A 352 1.69 -31.50 1.43
C ARG A 352 0.34 -31.81 0.79
N ARG A 353 -0.38 -30.80 0.30
CA ARG A 353 -1.66 -30.98 -0.39
C ARG A 353 -1.48 -31.74 -1.72
N LEU A 354 -0.50 -31.36 -2.54
CA LEU A 354 -0.14 -32.07 -3.77
C LEU A 354 0.18 -33.54 -3.50
N ALA A 355 1.01 -33.82 -2.48
CA ALA A 355 1.41 -35.18 -2.13
C ALA A 355 0.21 -36.07 -1.73
N ARG A 356 -0.76 -35.51 -0.98
CA ARG A 356 -2.00 -36.23 -0.64
C ARG A 356 -2.83 -36.56 -1.87
N LEU A 357 -3.09 -35.57 -2.74
CA LEU A 357 -3.88 -35.78 -3.95
C LEU A 357 -3.22 -36.78 -4.92
N ALA A 358 -1.88 -36.79 -5.00
CA ALA A 358 -1.15 -37.75 -5.83
C ALA A 358 -1.28 -39.19 -5.30
N ALA A 359 -1.33 -39.35 -3.97
CA ALA A 359 -1.51 -40.65 -3.32
C ALA A 359 -2.93 -41.21 -3.52
N ASP A 360 -3.96 -40.36 -3.57
CA ASP A 360 -5.35 -40.78 -3.78
C ASP A 360 -5.64 -41.28 -5.21
N ILE A 361 -4.76 -40.96 -6.17
CA ILE A 361 -4.86 -41.36 -7.59
C ILE A 361 -4.01 -42.61 -7.91
N SER A 362 -3.10 -42.99 -7.01
CA SER A 362 -2.16 -44.13 -7.18
C SER A 362 -2.74 -45.45 -6.68
#